data_AF-A0A6N7GDH2-F1
#
_entry.id   AF-A0A6N7GDH2-F1
#
_cell.length_a   1.000
_cell.length_b   1.000
_cell.length_c   1.000
_cell.angle_alpha   90.00
_cell.angle_beta   90.00
_cell.angle_gamma   90.00
#
_symmetry.space_group_name_H-M   'P 1'
#
loop_
_entity.id
_entity.type
_entity.pdbx_description
1 polymer ?
#
loop_
_entity_poly.entity_id
_entity_poly.type
_entity_poly.pdbx_seq_one_letter_code
_entity_poly.pdbx_strand_id
1 'polypeptide(L)'
;MRVLVVVGPGVVADLALLREIVEPEFRVLGVAGQLAPAADPDRLRELLTGAGREGPSAVVALPGPEPAARRLTREPGPHAARTVWYDLARTGPLAVAPGSAHLSGRGVAGLVWAVRHAVHRVRHPPRRIGYGDDPDQWAELRMPDRAPGPAPVPVPVAVLVHGGFWRSIWGADLLDALAIDLARRGFAAWNLEYRRPDQHGWAATTADLAGGLAALATVAGDGAPLDLDRVAVIGHSAGGQLALRVAADTGRVALAVSLAGVLDLVEAERRWIGTGAVAAALGGTAAELPETYRGADPLARLPLGVPQLVVQGRDDDLDLIDLNRRYARAARAAGDEVTHLEQPGDHFAVIDPGSEIWHATATAITSRLVPDQR
;
A
#
# COMPACT_ATOMS: atom_id res chain seq x y z
N MET A 1 -0.86 23.33 -5.79
CA MET A 1 0.38 22.53 -5.64
C MET A 1 0.89 22.18 -7.03
N ARG A 2 2.22 22.18 -7.24
CA ARG A 2 2.81 21.77 -8.52
C ARG A 2 3.48 20.40 -8.41
N VAL A 3 3.51 19.66 -9.51
CA VAL A 3 4.26 18.41 -9.64
C VAL A 3 5.26 18.53 -10.77
N LEU A 4 6.52 18.22 -10.50
CA LEU A 4 7.56 18.15 -11.52
C LEU A 4 7.97 16.69 -11.71
N VAL A 5 7.81 16.17 -12.92
CA VAL A 5 8.35 14.88 -13.35
C VAL A 5 9.61 15.15 -14.16
N VAL A 6 10.78 14.83 -13.61
CA VAL A 6 12.07 14.99 -14.29
C VAL A 6 12.50 13.67 -14.88
N VAL A 7 12.77 13.65 -16.18
CA VAL A 7 13.24 12.47 -16.90
C VAL A 7 14.72 12.65 -17.22
N GLY A 8 15.57 11.90 -16.54
CA GLY A 8 17.01 11.91 -16.73
C GLY A 8 17.45 11.37 -18.09
N PRO A 9 18.74 11.51 -18.41
CA PRO A 9 19.28 11.06 -19.68
C PRO A 9 19.18 9.54 -19.82
N GLY A 10 18.82 9.06 -21.02
CA GLY A 10 18.78 7.63 -21.35
C GLY A 10 17.64 6.82 -20.70
N VAL A 11 16.61 7.45 -20.14
CA VAL A 11 15.50 6.74 -19.46
C VAL A 11 14.46 6.18 -20.43
N VAL A 12 13.94 6.97 -21.37
CA VAL A 12 12.80 6.55 -22.21
C VAL A 12 13.01 6.92 -23.67
N ALA A 13 12.64 6.01 -24.57
CA ALA A 13 12.70 6.23 -26.02
C ALA A 13 11.61 7.18 -26.54
N ASP A 14 10.46 7.26 -25.84
CA ASP A 14 9.30 8.10 -26.18
C ASP A 14 8.81 8.93 -24.99
N LEU A 15 9.06 10.24 -25.03
CA LEU A 15 8.58 11.21 -24.03
C LEU A 15 7.09 11.53 -24.19
N ALA A 16 6.50 11.33 -25.38
CA ALA A 16 5.08 11.59 -25.60
C ALA A 16 4.22 10.61 -24.80
N LEU A 17 4.58 9.32 -24.82
CA LEU A 17 3.92 8.30 -24.00
C LEU A 17 3.95 8.63 -22.50
N LEU A 18 5.07 9.14 -21.98
CA LEU A 18 5.13 9.55 -20.57
C LEU A 18 4.15 10.69 -20.27
N ARG A 19 4.00 11.66 -21.17
CA ARG A 19 3.04 12.76 -21.03
C ARG A 19 1.61 12.23 -21.03
N GLU A 20 1.28 11.34 -21.97
CA GLU A 20 -0.04 10.70 -22.06
C GLU A 20 -0.43 9.97 -20.75
N ILE A 21 0.55 9.47 -20.01
CA ILE A 21 0.35 8.78 -18.73
C ILE A 21 0.18 9.76 -17.57
N VAL A 22 1.03 10.80 -17.46
CA VAL A 22 1.03 11.66 -16.27
C VAL A 22 0.01 12.80 -16.34
N GLU A 23 -0.35 13.28 -17.53
CA GLU A 23 -1.30 14.39 -17.68
C GLU A 23 -2.72 14.07 -17.20
N PRO A 24 -3.30 12.88 -17.48
CA PRO A 24 -4.55 12.45 -16.86
C PRO A 24 -4.43 12.40 -15.34
N GLU A 25 -3.32 11.86 -14.81
CA GLU A 25 -3.11 11.74 -13.37
C GLU A 25 -3.02 13.10 -12.67
N PHE A 26 -2.39 14.10 -13.30
CA PHE A 26 -2.39 15.46 -12.77
C PHE A 26 -3.80 16.04 -12.65
N ARG A 27 -4.68 15.74 -13.63
CA ARG A 27 -6.08 16.17 -13.60
C ARG A 27 -6.86 15.47 -12.48
N VAL A 28 -6.72 14.15 -12.37
CA VAL A 28 -7.35 13.34 -11.30
C VAL A 28 -6.93 13.85 -9.92
N LEU A 29 -5.65 14.17 -9.74
CA LEU A 29 -5.11 14.69 -8.49
C LEU A 29 -5.39 16.19 -8.26
N GLY A 30 -5.94 16.91 -9.24
CA GLY A 30 -6.17 18.35 -9.16
C GLY A 30 -4.89 19.13 -8.91
N VAL A 31 -3.81 18.82 -9.64
CA VAL A 31 -2.49 19.46 -9.54
C VAL A 31 -2.05 20.04 -10.88
N ALA A 32 -1.24 21.11 -10.84
CA ALA A 32 -0.55 21.58 -12.02
C ALA A 32 0.75 20.78 -12.18
N GLY A 33 0.86 19.96 -13.23
CA GLY A 33 2.02 19.12 -13.46
C GLY A 33 2.84 19.54 -14.67
N GLN A 34 4.14 19.28 -14.63
CA GLN A 34 5.06 19.47 -15.73
C GLN A 34 5.97 18.25 -15.87
N LEU A 35 6.15 17.77 -17.10
CA LEU A 35 7.19 16.80 -17.45
C LEU A 35 8.38 17.54 -18.08
N ALA A 36 9.56 17.39 -17.50
CA ALA A 36 10.78 18.05 -17.93
C ALA A 36 11.89 17.04 -18.23
N PRO A 37 12.31 16.88 -19.49
CA PRO A 37 13.50 16.08 -19.80
C PRO A 37 14.77 16.82 -19.38
N ALA A 38 15.73 16.07 -18.86
CA ALA A 38 17.10 16.51 -18.59
C ALA A 38 18.04 15.82 -19.58
N ALA A 39 18.70 16.61 -20.43
CA ALA A 39 19.61 16.10 -21.45
C ALA A 39 20.91 15.53 -20.85
N ASP A 40 21.27 15.96 -19.65
CA ASP A 40 22.47 15.57 -18.93
C ASP A 40 22.25 15.66 -17.39
N PRO A 41 23.19 15.13 -16.59
CA PRO A 41 23.10 15.15 -15.13
C PRO A 41 23.12 16.55 -14.49
N ASP A 42 23.72 17.54 -15.13
CA ASP A 42 23.78 18.91 -14.59
C ASP A 42 22.42 19.60 -14.73
N ARG A 43 21.76 19.42 -15.88
CA ARG A 43 20.38 19.87 -16.08
C ARG A 43 19.42 19.16 -15.13
N LEU A 44 19.62 17.87 -14.85
CA LEU A 44 18.84 17.14 -13.85
C LEU A 44 19.01 17.79 -12.47
N ARG A 45 20.25 18.05 -12.04
CA ARG A 45 20.52 18.74 -10.76
C ARG A 45 19.89 20.12 -10.69
N GLU A 46 19.97 20.89 -11.76
CA GLU A 46 19.38 22.24 -11.86
C GLU A 46 17.85 22.19 -11.66
N LEU A 47 17.16 21.30 -12.37
CA LEU A 47 15.71 21.12 -12.28
C LEU A 47 15.28 20.69 -10.88
N LEU A 48 15.98 19.73 -10.27
CA LEU A 48 15.73 19.29 -8.90
C LEU A 48 15.94 20.44 -7.89
N THR A 49 17.03 21.19 -8.03
CA THR A 49 17.34 22.33 -7.14
C THR A 49 16.30 23.44 -7.25
N GLY A 50 15.88 23.78 -8.48
CA GLY A 50 14.83 24.76 -8.73
C GLY A 50 13.50 24.37 -8.09
N ALA A 51 13.06 23.11 -8.28
CA ALA A 51 11.83 22.59 -7.68
C ALA A 51 11.84 22.65 -6.14
N GLY A 52 13.01 22.49 -5.51
CA GLY A 52 13.19 22.62 -4.06
C GLY A 52 13.03 24.05 -3.53
N ARG A 53 13.21 25.08 -4.36
CA ARG A 53 13.14 26.50 -3.96
C ARG A 53 11.74 27.09 -4.10
N GLU A 54 10.91 26.53 -4.97
CA GLU A 54 9.60 27.10 -5.30
C GLU A 54 8.43 26.37 -4.60
N GLY A 55 8.04 26.85 -3.41
CA GLY A 55 6.80 26.44 -2.71
C GLY A 55 6.65 24.93 -2.43
N PRO A 56 5.48 24.45 -1.96
CA PRO A 56 5.23 23.01 -1.83
C PRO A 56 5.04 22.41 -3.22
N SER A 57 6.07 21.74 -3.71
CA SER A 57 6.09 21.04 -4.99
C SER A 57 6.48 19.57 -4.77
N ALA A 58 5.74 18.66 -5.39
CA ALA A 58 6.10 17.23 -5.42
C ALA A 58 7.02 16.98 -6.61
N VAL A 59 8.03 16.13 -6.42
CA VAL A 59 9.02 15.81 -7.46
C VAL A 59 9.05 14.31 -7.69
N VAL A 60 8.92 13.90 -8.94
CA VAL A 60 9.24 12.54 -9.38
C VAL A 60 10.45 12.63 -10.28
N ALA A 61 11.50 11.86 -10.00
CA ALA A 61 12.73 11.90 -10.77
C ALA A 61 13.10 10.51 -11.26
N LEU A 62 13.22 10.36 -12.58
CA LEU A 62 13.72 9.15 -13.21
C LEU A 62 15.21 9.38 -13.53
N PRO A 63 16.16 8.82 -12.76
CA PRO A 63 17.56 9.23 -12.85
C PRO A 63 18.27 8.77 -14.14
N GLY A 64 17.79 7.70 -14.78
CA GLY A 64 18.46 7.10 -15.93
C GLY A 64 19.69 6.28 -15.54
N PRO A 65 20.36 5.63 -16.51
CA PRO A 65 21.49 4.75 -16.21
C PRO A 65 22.79 5.50 -15.89
N GLU A 66 22.88 6.80 -16.17
CA GLU A 66 24.14 7.54 -16.06
C GLU A 66 24.65 7.64 -14.61
N PRO A 67 25.93 7.28 -14.34
CA PRO A 67 26.49 7.27 -12.98
C PRO A 67 26.42 8.63 -12.28
N ALA A 68 26.58 9.73 -13.01
CA ALA A 68 26.50 11.07 -12.43
C ALA A 68 25.07 11.44 -12.00
N ALA A 69 24.06 11.08 -12.78
CA ALA A 69 22.66 11.24 -12.39
C ALA A 69 22.30 10.34 -11.20
N ARG A 70 22.84 9.12 -11.15
CA ARG A 70 22.65 8.18 -10.02
C ARG A 70 23.24 8.67 -8.70
N ARG A 71 24.30 9.48 -8.72
CA ARG A 71 24.84 10.07 -7.48
C ARG A 71 23.86 11.04 -6.83
N LEU A 72 23.06 11.75 -7.62
CA LEU A 72 22.06 12.70 -7.14
C LEU A 72 21.02 12.06 -6.21
N THR A 73 20.75 10.76 -6.37
CA THR A 73 19.75 10.09 -5.53
C THR A 73 20.13 10.07 -4.06
N ARG A 74 21.43 10.13 -3.76
CA ARG A 74 22.01 10.12 -2.41
C ARG A 74 22.42 11.51 -1.92
N GLU A 75 22.44 12.50 -2.82
CA GLU A 75 22.83 13.86 -2.47
C GLU A 75 21.72 14.51 -1.62
N PRO A 76 22.04 15.04 -0.43
CA PRO A 76 21.08 15.81 0.34
C PRO A 76 20.81 17.15 -0.36
N GLY A 77 19.60 17.68 -0.20
CA GLY A 77 19.26 18.99 -0.75
C GLY A 77 17.82 19.40 -0.49
N PRO A 78 17.44 20.65 -0.85
CA PRO A 78 16.10 21.18 -0.62
C PRO A 78 14.97 20.36 -1.27
N HIS A 79 15.31 19.57 -2.29
CA HIS A 79 14.39 18.69 -3.01
C HIS A 79 14.30 17.28 -2.42
N ALA A 80 15.31 16.81 -1.68
CA ALA A 80 15.42 15.41 -1.25
C ALA A 80 14.15 14.92 -0.51
N ALA A 81 13.68 15.68 0.47
CA ALA A 81 12.48 15.32 1.25
C ALA A 81 11.18 15.22 0.40
N ARG A 82 11.20 15.72 -0.83
CA ARG A 82 10.04 15.85 -1.74
C ARG A 82 10.19 15.03 -3.02
N THR A 83 11.33 14.35 -3.19
CA THR A 83 11.60 13.55 -4.38
C THR A 83 11.21 12.10 -4.14
N VAL A 84 10.41 11.58 -5.08
CA VAL A 84 10.24 10.15 -5.32
C VAL A 84 11.10 9.78 -6.51
N TRP A 85 12.16 9.03 -6.27
CA TRP A 85 12.98 8.45 -7.32
C TRP A 85 12.24 7.26 -7.93
N TYR A 86 12.22 7.18 -9.25
CA TYR A 86 11.52 6.11 -9.96
C TYR A 86 12.37 5.45 -11.03
N ASP A 87 12.58 4.14 -10.89
CA ASP A 87 13.18 3.29 -11.90
C ASP A 87 12.12 2.45 -12.62
N LEU A 88 12.09 2.54 -13.95
CA LEU A 88 11.19 1.69 -14.75
C LEU A 88 11.53 0.20 -14.58
N ALA A 89 12.83 -0.10 -14.52
CA ALA A 89 13.35 -1.46 -14.34
C ALA A 89 13.45 -1.84 -12.86
N ARG A 90 13.50 -3.14 -12.59
CA ARG A 90 13.75 -3.66 -11.24
C ARG A 90 15.21 -3.45 -10.88
N THR A 91 15.49 -2.44 -10.05
CA THR A 91 16.85 -2.12 -9.57
C THR A 91 17.06 -2.52 -8.09
N GLY A 92 15.99 -2.93 -7.41
CA GLY A 92 16.00 -3.16 -5.96
C GLY A 92 15.86 -1.86 -5.17
N PRO A 93 15.93 -1.91 -3.83
CA PRO A 93 15.95 -0.69 -3.02
C PRO A 93 17.25 0.08 -3.30
N LEU A 94 17.10 1.28 -3.84
CA LEU A 94 18.20 2.20 -4.04
C LEU A 94 18.39 3.01 -2.75
N ALA A 95 19.62 3.11 -2.28
CA ALA A 95 19.93 4.08 -1.23
C ALA A 95 19.63 5.50 -1.75
N VAL A 96 18.72 6.19 -1.06
CA VAL A 96 18.30 7.56 -1.35
C VAL A 96 18.56 8.48 -0.18
N ALA A 97 18.67 9.78 -0.44
CA ALA A 97 18.87 10.79 0.58
C ALA A 97 17.70 10.77 1.60
N PRO A 98 17.96 11.07 2.89
CA PRO A 98 16.92 11.10 3.92
C PRO A 98 15.70 11.92 3.51
N GLY A 99 14.51 11.35 3.72
CA GLY A 99 13.23 11.95 3.32
C GLY A 99 12.86 11.77 1.84
N SER A 100 13.75 11.21 0.99
CA SER A 100 13.36 10.75 -0.34
C SER A 100 12.67 9.39 -0.26
N ALA A 101 11.96 9.01 -1.31
CA ALA A 101 11.48 7.64 -1.51
C ALA A 101 12.03 7.08 -2.83
N HIS A 102 12.04 5.75 -2.96
CA HIS A 102 12.41 5.06 -4.19
C HIS A 102 11.38 4.00 -4.54
N LEU A 103 10.84 4.07 -5.76
CA LEU A 103 10.00 3.04 -6.35
C LEU A 103 10.72 2.46 -7.57
N SER A 104 10.57 1.17 -7.83
CA SER A 104 11.21 0.54 -9.00
C SER A 104 10.43 -0.64 -9.57
N GLY A 105 10.71 -0.98 -10.83
CA GLY A 105 10.34 -2.27 -11.42
C GLY A 105 8.88 -2.43 -11.82
N ARG A 106 8.11 -1.33 -11.89
CA ARG A 106 6.71 -1.32 -12.34
C ARG A 106 6.55 -0.86 -13.79
N GLY A 107 7.65 -0.71 -14.54
CA GLY A 107 7.64 -0.31 -15.94
C GLY A 107 7.12 1.11 -16.16
N VAL A 108 6.69 1.43 -17.38
CA VAL A 108 6.21 2.79 -17.70
C VAL A 108 4.91 3.13 -16.94
N ALA A 109 3.99 2.17 -16.81
CA ALA A 109 2.73 2.34 -16.10
C ALA A 109 2.92 2.71 -14.61
N GLY A 110 4.00 2.23 -13.99
CA GLY A 110 4.31 2.55 -12.60
C GLY A 110 4.59 4.02 -12.32
N LEU A 111 4.83 4.85 -13.35
CA LEU A 111 5.01 6.29 -13.20
C LEU A 111 3.78 6.96 -12.56
N VAL A 112 2.58 6.44 -12.85
CA VAL A 112 1.32 6.88 -12.20
C VAL A 112 1.43 6.77 -10.68
N TRP A 113 1.92 5.64 -10.18
CA TRP A 113 2.08 5.41 -8.74
C TRP A 113 3.14 6.32 -8.12
N ALA A 114 4.25 6.56 -8.82
CA ALA A 114 5.26 7.52 -8.36
C ALA A 114 4.71 8.95 -8.25
N VAL A 115 3.90 9.40 -9.21
CA VAL A 115 3.23 10.70 -9.17
C VAL A 115 2.24 10.78 -8.00
N ARG A 116 1.37 9.77 -7.85
CA ARG A 116 0.40 9.70 -6.74
C ARG A 116 1.12 9.74 -5.39
N HIS A 117 2.13 8.89 -5.20
CA HIS A 117 2.92 8.83 -3.97
C HIS A 117 3.59 10.18 -3.65
N ALA A 118 4.23 10.81 -4.64
CA ALA A 118 4.86 12.12 -4.46
C ALA A 118 3.84 13.20 -4.04
N VAL A 119 2.66 13.21 -4.66
CA VAL A 119 1.57 14.15 -4.33
C VAL A 119 1.03 13.90 -2.93
N HIS A 120 0.75 12.64 -2.58
CA HIS A 120 0.21 12.25 -1.28
C HIS A 120 1.15 12.61 -0.14
N ARG A 121 2.45 12.34 -0.29
CA ARG A 121 3.46 12.67 0.73
C ARG A 121 3.58 14.18 1.00
N VAL A 122 3.44 15.02 -0.04
CA VAL A 122 3.51 16.48 0.13
C VAL A 122 2.22 17.05 0.71
N ARG A 123 1.04 16.58 0.27
CA ARG A 123 -0.26 17.09 0.74
C ARG A 123 -0.65 16.58 2.12
N HIS A 124 -0.30 15.33 2.42
CA HIS A 124 -0.74 14.59 3.60
C HIS A 124 0.46 13.88 4.24
N PRO A 125 1.43 14.66 4.76
CA PRO A 125 2.66 14.11 5.31
C PRO A 125 2.36 13.17 6.49
N PRO A 126 2.83 11.92 6.43
CA PRO A 126 2.69 10.97 7.53
C PRO A 126 3.81 11.13 8.56
N ARG A 127 3.59 10.58 9.77
CA ARG A 127 4.67 10.26 10.70
C ARG A 127 5.16 8.84 10.42
N ARG A 128 6.39 8.69 9.94
CA ARG A 128 7.01 7.37 9.75
C ARG A 128 7.56 6.82 11.06
N ILE A 129 7.26 5.57 11.34
CA ILE A 129 7.62 4.86 12.57
C ILE A 129 8.27 3.54 12.17
N GLY A 130 9.51 3.32 12.58
CA GLY A 130 10.19 2.03 12.42
C GLY A 130 9.77 1.06 13.51
N TYR A 131 9.57 -0.21 13.16
CA TYR A 131 9.30 -1.29 14.11
C TYR A 131 10.37 -2.40 14.06
N GLY A 132 11.42 -2.21 13.26
CA GLY A 132 12.57 -3.10 13.16
C GLY A 132 13.75 -2.41 12.46
N ASP A 133 14.83 -3.15 12.27
CA ASP A 133 16.11 -2.63 11.75
C ASP A 133 16.18 -2.62 10.21
N ASP A 134 15.36 -3.43 9.53
CA ASP A 134 15.35 -3.50 8.08
C ASP A 134 14.67 -2.26 7.46
N PRO A 135 15.16 -1.75 6.31
CA PRO A 135 14.56 -0.60 5.62
C PRO A 135 13.08 -0.75 5.23
N ASP A 136 12.55 -1.98 5.16
CA ASP A 136 11.13 -2.26 4.90
C ASP A 136 10.32 -2.49 6.20
N GLN A 137 10.92 -2.36 7.39
CA GLN A 137 10.25 -2.52 8.69
C GLN A 137 9.76 -1.19 9.27
N TRP A 138 8.80 -0.55 8.59
CA TRP A 138 8.20 0.70 9.03
C TRP A 138 6.70 0.78 8.72
N ALA A 139 6.03 1.72 9.38
CA ALA A 139 4.68 2.14 9.03
C ALA A 139 4.56 3.66 9.00
N GLU A 140 3.61 4.13 8.21
CA GLU A 140 3.22 5.53 8.16
C GLU A 140 1.91 5.75 8.93
N LEU A 141 2.00 6.52 10.03
CA LEU A 141 0.85 6.93 10.81
C LEU A 141 0.30 8.27 10.29
N ARG A 142 -0.99 8.28 9.96
CA ARG A 142 -1.78 9.49 9.71
C ARG A 142 -2.89 9.55 10.74
N MET A 143 -2.87 10.61 11.55
CA MET A 143 -3.94 10.87 12.53
C MET A 143 -5.07 11.66 11.85
N PRO A 144 -6.31 11.52 12.31
CA PRO A 144 -7.41 12.35 11.82
C PRO A 144 -7.15 13.82 12.16
N ASP A 145 -7.58 14.71 11.27
CA ASP A 145 -7.56 16.15 11.52
C ASP A 145 -8.44 16.46 12.74
N ARG A 146 -7.91 17.25 13.67
CA ARG A 146 -8.63 17.62 14.90
C ARG A 146 -8.93 19.10 14.95
N ALA A 147 -10.16 19.42 15.32
CA ALA A 147 -10.48 20.76 15.78
C ALA A 147 -9.70 21.05 17.09
N PRO A 148 -9.24 22.29 17.31
CA PRO A 148 -8.69 22.70 18.59
C PRO A 148 -9.70 22.42 19.71
N GLY A 149 -9.27 21.78 20.80
CA GLY A 149 -10.20 21.34 21.84
C GLY A 149 -9.54 20.58 23.00
N PRO A 150 -10.34 19.95 23.87
CA PRO A 150 -9.86 19.21 25.04
C PRO A 150 -9.01 18.00 24.67
N ALA A 151 -8.50 17.30 25.69
CA ALA A 151 -7.57 16.18 25.53
C ALA A 151 -8.06 15.15 24.49
N PRO A 152 -7.14 14.54 23.73
CA PRO A 152 -7.44 13.52 22.73
C PRO A 152 -8.35 12.39 23.23
N VAL A 153 -9.49 12.17 22.59
CA VAL A 153 -10.21 10.90 22.71
C VAL A 153 -9.51 9.84 21.83
N PRO A 154 -9.29 8.60 22.33
CA PRO A 154 -8.77 7.50 21.52
C PRO A 154 -9.62 7.23 20.28
N VAL A 155 -8.96 7.11 19.12
CA VAL A 155 -9.61 6.89 17.82
C VAL A 155 -9.36 5.46 17.33
N PRO A 156 -10.30 4.85 16.59
CA PRO A 156 -10.09 3.51 16.02
C PRO A 156 -8.90 3.51 15.06
N VAL A 157 -8.26 2.35 14.93
CA VAL A 157 -7.07 2.18 14.08
C VAL A 157 -7.44 1.41 12.82
N ALA A 158 -6.96 1.89 11.68
CA ALA A 158 -7.05 1.18 10.41
C ALA A 158 -5.63 0.80 9.94
N VAL A 159 -5.25 -0.46 10.14
CA VAL A 159 -3.99 -1.02 9.65
C VAL A 159 -4.15 -1.41 8.19
N LEU A 160 -3.33 -0.84 7.32
CA LEU A 160 -3.37 -1.07 5.87
C LEU A 160 -2.19 -1.95 5.46
N VAL A 161 -2.48 -3.03 4.73
CA VAL A 161 -1.50 -4.01 4.24
C VAL A 161 -1.57 -4.07 2.72
N HIS A 162 -0.52 -3.60 2.04
CA HIS A 162 -0.52 -3.49 0.58
C HIS A 162 -0.46 -4.86 -0.12
N GLY A 163 -0.88 -4.86 -1.39
CA GLY A 163 -0.84 -6.02 -2.26
C GLY A 163 0.42 -6.10 -3.12
N GLY A 164 0.26 -6.61 -4.34
CA GLY A 164 1.34 -6.71 -5.32
C GLY A 164 1.98 -8.10 -5.44
N PHE A 165 1.19 -9.15 -5.22
CA PHE A 165 1.66 -10.55 -5.32
C PHE A 165 2.91 -10.85 -4.48
N TRP A 166 3.05 -10.17 -3.33
CA TRP A 166 4.18 -10.31 -2.42
C TRP A 166 5.55 -10.08 -3.10
N ARG A 167 5.62 -9.22 -4.13
CA ARG A 167 6.86 -8.90 -4.85
C ARG A 167 7.43 -7.56 -4.41
N SER A 168 8.74 -7.47 -4.19
CA SER A 168 9.43 -6.22 -3.77
C SER A 168 9.34 -5.03 -4.72
N ILE A 169 8.70 -5.15 -5.89
CA ILE A 169 8.42 -3.99 -6.75
C ILE A 169 7.20 -3.19 -6.24
N TRP A 170 6.37 -3.77 -5.36
CA TRP A 170 5.19 -3.14 -4.76
C TRP A 170 5.42 -2.82 -3.29
N GLY A 171 4.88 -1.71 -2.82
CA GLY A 171 5.03 -1.25 -1.44
C GLY A 171 3.81 -0.53 -0.92
N ALA A 172 3.93 0.02 0.30
CA ALA A 172 2.84 0.71 0.99
C ALA A 172 2.27 1.92 0.23
N ASP A 173 3.00 2.46 -0.76
CA ASP A 173 2.53 3.55 -1.62
C ASP A 173 1.23 3.22 -2.38
N LEU A 174 0.96 1.93 -2.59
CA LEU A 174 -0.28 1.45 -3.21
C LEU A 174 -1.53 1.87 -2.40
N LEU A 175 -1.40 2.00 -1.08
CA LEU A 175 -2.51 2.28 -0.16
C LEU A 175 -2.50 3.70 0.43
N ASP A 176 -1.64 4.60 -0.08
CA ASP A 176 -1.59 5.99 0.41
C ASP A 176 -2.95 6.69 0.36
N ALA A 177 -3.68 6.51 -0.75
CA ALA A 177 -4.97 7.16 -0.96
C ALA A 177 -5.99 6.71 0.10
N LEU A 178 -5.98 5.41 0.44
CA LEU A 178 -6.82 4.83 1.48
C LEU A 178 -6.41 5.31 2.87
N ALA A 179 -5.12 5.39 3.16
CA ALA A 179 -4.62 5.91 4.42
C ALA A 179 -5.10 7.35 4.67
N ILE A 180 -5.10 8.17 3.62
CA ILE A 180 -5.59 9.56 3.68
C ILE A 180 -7.10 9.60 3.87
N ASP A 181 -7.86 8.79 3.10
CA ASP A 181 -9.33 8.76 3.21
C ASP A 181 -9.80 8.26 4.58
N LEU A 182 -9.19 7.20 5.11
CA LEU A 182 -9.50 6.68 6.44
C LEU A 182 -9.14 7.68 7.55
N ALA A 183 -8.01 8.38 7.43
CA ALA A 183 -7.68 9.47 8.36
C ALA A 183 -8.73 10.58 8.35
N ARG A 184 -9.24 10.97 7.17
CA ARG A 184 -10.35 11.95 7.06
C ARG A 184 -11.67 11.44 7.66
N ARG A 185 -11.86 10.13 7.70
CA ARG A 185 -13.03 9.46 8.32
C ARG A 185 -12.89 9.27 9.83
N GLY A 186 -11.82 9.77 10.45
CA GLY A 186 -11.64 9.73 11.90
C GLY A 186 -10.79 8.57 12.42
N PHE A 187 -10.16 7.79 11.54
CA PHE A 187 -9.26 6.70 11.93
C PHE A 187 -7.83 7.17 12.12
N ALA A 188 -7.10 6.54 13.04
CA ALA A 188 -5.65 6.50 12.94
C ALA A 188 -5.27 5.50 11.83
N ALA A 189 -4.90 6.00 10.66
CA ALA A 189 -4.48 5.15 9.55
C ALA A 189 -3.01 4.77 9.71
N TRP A 190 -2.75 3.47 9.73
CA TRP A 190 -1.44 2.85 9.90
C TRP A 190 -1.07 2.10 8.62
N ASN A 191 -0.39 2.78 7.69
CA ASN A 191 0.01 2.19 6.41
C ASN A 191 1.32 1.43 6.56
N LEU A 192 1.23 0.09 6.61
CA LEU A 192 2.32 -0.80 6.99
C LEU A 192 3.11 -1.26 5.76
N GLU A 193 4.41 -0.99 5.76
CA GLU A 193 5.37 -1.67 4.88
C GLU A 193 5.88 -2.93 5.59
N TYR A 194 6.31 -3.92 4.81
CA TYR A 194 6.85 -5.16 5.35
C TYR A 194 7.83 -5.79 4.36
N ARG A 195 8.75 -6.65 4.84
CA ARG A 195 9.66 -7.37 3.95
C ARG A 195 8.91 -8.38 3.10
N ARG A 196 9.21 -8.39 1.80
CA ARG A 196 8.53 -9.23 0.80
C ARG A 196 9.22 -10.60 0.72
N PRO A 197 8.46 -11.69 0.58
CA PRO A 197 9.00 -13.04 0.63
C PRO A 197 9.93 -13.37 -0.54
N ASP A 198 9.78 -12.72 -1.69
CA ASP A 198 10.67 -12.93 -2.84
C ASP A 198 12.12 -12.49 -2.59
N GLN A 199 12.38 -11.72 -1.52
CA GLN A 199 13.72 -11.33 -1.09
C GLN A 199 14.07 -11.79 0.33
N HIS A 200 13.07 -11.99 1.19
CA HIS A 200 13.30 -12.24 2.63
C HIS A 200 12.66 -13.54 3.14
N GLY A 201 11.93 -14.26 2.29
CA GLY A 201 11.18 -15.46 2.64
C GLY A 201 9.88 -15.19 3.41
N TRP A 202 8.95 -16.15 3.36
CA TRP A 202 7.62 -16.04 3.98
C TRP A 202 7.66 -15.75 5.48
N ALA A 203 8.59 -16.35 6.21
CA ALA A 203 8.72 -16.16 7.65
C ALA A 203 8.98 -14.69 8.02
N ALA A 204 9.84 -13.99 7.25
CA ALA A 204 10.12 -12.57 7.47
C ALA A 204 8.86 -11.71 7.29
N THR A 205 8.08 -11.98 6.23
CA THR A 205 6.79 -11.31 6.00
C THR A 205 5.85 -11.52 7.18
N THR A 206 5.63 -12.76 7.63
CA THR A 206 4.74 -13.03 8.77
C THR A 206 5.21 -12.38 10.07
N ALA A 207 6.52 -12.36 10.32
CA ALA A 207 7.10 -11.70 11.50
C ALA A 207 6.92 -10.18 11.44
N ASP A 208 7.02 -9.58 10.25
CA ASP A 208 6.86 -8.15 10.04
C ASP A 208 5.42 -7.69 10.23
N LEU A 209 4.44 -8.48 9.78
CA LEU A 209 3.03 -8.20 10.06
C LEU A 209 2.76 -8.22 11.57
N ALA A 210 3.27 -9.23 12.28
CA ALA A 210 3.13 -9.30 13.74
C ALA A 210 3.83 -8.14 14.46
N GLY A 211 5.07 -7.81 14.06
CA GLY A 211 5.84 -6.69 14.62
C GLY A 211 5.20 -5.33 14.34
N GLY A 212 4.72 -5.11 13.13
CA GLY A 212 4.03 -3.89 12.73
C GLY A 212 2.72 -3.66 13.48
N LEU A 213 1.95 -4.71 13.77
CA LEU A 213 0.77 -4.62 14.65
C LEU A 213 1.17 -4.37 16.10
N ALA A 214 2.19 -5.08 16.62
CA ALA A 214 2.65 -4.91 17.99
C ALA A 214 3.16 -3.48 18.27
N ALA A 215 3.74 -2.82 17.26
CA ALA A 215 4.23 -1.45 17.35
C ALA A 215 3.11 -0.42 17.67
N LEU A 216 1.84 -0.72 17.40
CA LEU A 216 0.73 0.15 17.79
C LEU A 216 0.65 0.36 19.31
N ALA A 217 1.00 -0.65 20.10
CA ALA A 217 1.03 -0.54 21.57
C ALA A 217 2.10 0.44 22.04
N THR A 218 3.30 0.40 21.44
CA THR A 218 4.38 1.36 21.70
C THR A 218 3.94 2.76 21.35
N VAL A 219 3.34 2.93 20.16
CA VAL A 219 2.87 4.24 19.67
C VAL A 219 1.78 4.82 20.58
N ALA A 220 0.87 3.99 21.09
CA ALA A 220 -0.13 4.40 22.07
C ALA A 220 0.51 4.78 23.42
N GLY A 221 1.50 4.02 23.89
CA GLY A 221 2.28 4.31 25.11
C GLY A 221 3.05 5.63 25.03
N ASP A 222 3.50 6.01 23.83
CA ASP A 222 4.14 7.30 23.54
C ASP A 222 3.15 8.49 23.45
N GLY A 223 1.89 8.27 23.82
CA GLY A 223 0.86 9.30 23.91
C GLY A 223 0.02 9.50 22.65
N ALA A 224 0.16 8.64 21.62
CA ALA A 224 -0.78 8.65 20.52
C ALA A 224 -2.15 8.12 21.02
N PRO A 225 -3.26 8.82 20.74
CA PRO A 225 -4.59 8.47 21.21
C PRO A 225 -5.20 7.39 20.33
N LEU A 226 -4.65 6.18 20.42
CA LEU A 226 -5.10 5.01 19.67
C LEU A 226 -6.04 4.17 20.53
N ASP A 227 -7.17 3.78 19.98
CA ASP A 227 -8.07 2.79 20.58
C ASP A 227 -7.71 1.40 20.04
N LEU A 228 -6.93 0.65 20.83
CA LEU A 228 -6.41 -0.66 20.42
C LEU A 228 -7.45 -1.78 20.54
N ASP A 229 -8.62 -1.51 21.12
CA ASP A 229 -9.75 -2.45 21.11
C ASP A 229 -10.55 -2.32 19.80
N ARG A 230 -10.33 -1.25 19.02
CA ARG A 230 -11.01 -0.96 17.75
C ARG A 230 -10.03 -0.90 16.58
N VAL A 231 -9.32 -2.00 16.35
CA VAL A 231 -8.37 -2.17 15.24
C VAL A 231 -9.02 -2.93 14.09
N ALA A 232 -9.11 -2.30 12.91
CA ALA A 232 -9.33 -3.00 11.64
C ALA A 232 -7.99 -3.30 10.96
N VAL A 233 -7.83 -4.52 10.44
CA VAL A 233 -6.73 -4.86 9.51
C VAL A 233 -7.33 -5.00 8.12
N ILE A 234 -6.87 -4.16 7.21
CA ILE A 234 -7.42 -3.97 5.87
C ILE A 234 -6.30 -4.23 4.87
N GLY A 235 -6.51 -5.16 3.95
CA GLY A 235 -5.50 -5.49 2.96
C GLY A 235 -6.03 -5.58 1.55
N HIS A 236 -5.18 -5.25 0.57
CA HIS A 236 -5.50 -5.32 -0.86
C HIS A 236 -4.82 -6.51 -1.54
N SER A 237 -5.54 -7.29 -2.33
CA SER A 237 -4.97 -8.39 -3.14
C SER A 237 -4.20 -9.39 -2.26
N ALA A 238 -2.91 -9.59 -2.51
CA ALA A 238 -1.99 -10.33 -1.63
C ALA A 238 -2.02 -9.82 -0.16
N GLY A 239 -2.20 -8.51 0.06
CA GLY A 239 -2.39 -7.93 1.39
C GLY A 239 -3.73 -8.28 2.01
N GLY A 240 -4.79 -8.49 1.22
CA GLY A 240 -6.09 -8.97 1.71
C GLY A 240 -6.01 -10.38 2.27
N GLN A 241 -5.21 -11.23 1.62
CA GLN A 241 -4.83 -12.53 2.18
C GLN A 241 -4.07 -12.36 3.51
N LEU A 242 -3.05 -11.49 3.57
CA LEU A 242 -2.28 -11.25 4.79
C LEU A 242 -3.16 -10.71 5.93
N ALA A 243 -4.12 -9.83 5.63
CA ALA A 243 -5.05 -9.28 6.62
C ALA A 243 -5.89 -10.39 7.28
N LEU A 244 -6.49 -11.29 6.49
CA LEU A 244 -7.26 -12.42 7.02
C LEU A 244 -6.36 -13.43 7.73
N ARG A 245 -5.15 -13.67 7.21
CA ARG A 245 -4.13 -14.53 7.86
C ARG A 245 -3.75 -14.01 9.25
N VAL A 246 -3.47 -12.72 9.39
CA VAL A 246 -3.14 -12.07 10.68
C VAL A 246 -4.33 -12.14 11.64
N ALA A 247 -5.55 -11.96 11.12
CA ALA A 247 -6.76 -12.08 11.92
C ALA A 247 -6.91 -13.51 12.48
N ALA A 248 -6.61 -14.52 11.67
CA ALA A 248 -6.58 -15.93 12.08
C ALA A 248 -5.44 -16.26 13.07
N ASP A 249 -4.30 -15.58 12.99
CA ASP A 249 -3.16 -15.77 13.90
C ASP A 249 -3.41 -15.15 15.28
N THR A 250 -4.09 -14.00 15.32
CA THR A 250 -4.23 -13.20 16.55
C THR A 250 -5.57 -13.39 17.25
N GLY A 251 -6.66 -13.58 16.49
CA GLY A 251 -8.03 -13.62 17.02
C GLY A 251 -8.48 -12.34 17.74
N ARG A 252 -7.77 -11.22 17.55
CA ARG A 252 -7.89 -10.00 18.38
C ARG A 252 -8.11 -8.72 17.59
N VAL A 253 -8.52 -8.82 16.32
CA VAL A 253 -8.89 -7.65 15.51
C VAL A 253 -10.39 -7.44 15.58
N ALA A 254 -10.82 -6.17 15.61
CA ALA A 254 -12.24 -5.83 15.64
C ALA A 254 -12.92 -6.05 14.28
N LEU A 255 -12.14 -6.00 13.19
CA LEU A 255 -12.59 -6.29 11.83
C LEU A 255 -11.38 -6.68 10.95
N ALA A 256 -11.54 -7.74 10.16
CA ALA A 256 -10.60 -8.09 9.10
C ALA A 256 -11.23 -7.77 7.73
N VAL A 257 -10.54 -7.01 6.88
CA VAL A 257 -11.04 -6.56 5.58
C VAL A 257 -10.13 -7.06 4.47
N SER A 258 -10.69 -7.83 3.54
CA SER A 258 -10.02 -8.26 2.31
C SER A 258 -10.57 -7.47 1.13
N LEU A 259 -9.73 -6.68 0.47
CA LEU A 259 -10.04 -5.94 -0.76
C LEU A 259 -9.47 -6.71 -1.95
N ALA A 260 -10.32 -7.41 -2.70
CA ALA A 260 -9.95 -8.24 -3.85
C ALA A 260 -8.86 -9.28 -3.55
N GLY A 261 -8.95 -9.96 -2.40
CA GLY A 261 -7.85 -10.77 -1.85
C GLY A 261 -7.60 -12.10 -2.55
N VAL A 262 -6.39 -12.66 -2.40
CA VAL A 262 -6.07 -14.03 -2.85
C VAL A 262 -6.43 -15.03 -1.74
N LEU A 263 -7.71 -15.41 -1.65
CA LEU A 263 -8.26 -16.06 -0.44
C LEU A 263 -8.32 -17.60 -0.48
N ASP A 264 -7.83 -18.24 -1.53
CA ASP A 264 -7.64 -19.69 -1.66
C ASP A 264 -6.28 -19.90 -2.35
N LEU A 265 -5.24 -20.12 -1.54
CA LEU A 265 -3.86 -20.15 -2.03
C LEU A 265 -3.55 -21.43 -2.79
N VAL A 266 -4.19 -22.53 -2.44
CA VAL A 266 -4.04 -23.81 -3.15
C VAL A 266 -4.60 -23.68 -4.57
N GLU A 267 -5.81 -23.13 -4.72
CA GLU A 267 -6.40 -22.97 -6.05
C GLU A 267 -5.68 -21.88 -6.86
N ALA A 268 -5.22 -20.81 -6.22
CA ALA A 268 -4.43 -19.76 -6.86
C ALA A 268 -3.09 -20.29 -7.40
N GLU A 269 -2.42 -21.16 -6.64
CA GLU A 269 -1.20 -21.84 -7.11
C GLU A 269 -1.52 -22.77 -8.28
N ARG A 270 -2.54 -23.62 -8.17
CA ARG A 270 -2.97 -24.56 -9.22
C ARG A 270 -3.29 -23.86 -10.54
N ARG A 271 -3.92 -22.68 -10.49
CA ARG A 271 -4.28 -21.87 -11.67
C ARG A 271 -3.16 -20.95 -12.15
N TRP A 272 -2.00 -20.95 -11.48
CA TRP A 272 -0.86 -20.10 -11.83
C TRP A 272 -1.17 -18.59 -11.76
N ILE A 273 -2.06 -18.18 -10.86
CA ILE A 273 -2.47 -16.77 -10.71
C ILE A 273 -1.25 -15.90 -10.39
N GLY A 274 -1.20 -14.74 -11.04
CA GLY A 274 -0.10 -13.80 -10.86
C GLY A 274 1.25 -14.31 -11.38
N THR A 275 1.25 -15.29 -12.30
CA THR A 275 2.47 -15.93 -12.83
C THR A 275 3.24 -16.68 -11.74
N GLY A 276 2.56 -17.60 -11.05
CA GLY A 276 3.17 -18.44 -10.00
C GLY A 276 3.50 -17.70 -8.70
N ALA A 277 2.81 -16.59 -8.42
CA ALA A 277 3.10 -15.72 -7.30
C ALA A 277 3.02 -16.44 -5.94
N VAL A 278 2.04 -17.33 -5.76
CA VAL A 278 1.84 -18.05 -4.50
C VAL A 278 3.02 -18.97 -4.19
N ALA A 279 3.41 -19.83 -5.13
CA ALA A 279 4.53 -20.74 -4.94
C ALA A 279 5.85 -19.98 -4.73
N ALA A 280 6.05 -18.88 -5.47
CA ALA A 280 7.22 -18.02 -5.27
C ALA A 280 7.24 -17.38 -3.87
N ALA A 281 6.10 -16.94 -3.34
CA ALA A 281 6.00 -16.34 -2.02
C ALA A 281 6.18 -17.36 -0.88
N LEU A 282 5.58 -18.56 -1.01
CA LEU A 282 5.64 -19.59 0.03
C LEU A 282 6.90 -20.47 -0.06
N GLY A 283 7.67 -20.36 -1.14
CA GLY A 283 8.91 -21.11 -1.36
C GLY A 283 8.72 -22.51 -1.95
N GLY A 284 7.53 -22.82 -2.48
CA GLY A 284 7.18 -24.13 -3.04
C GLY A 284 5.67 -24.26 -3.32
N THR A 285 5.29 -25.37 -3.95
CA THR A 285 3.89 -25.70 -4.27
C THR A 285 3.14 -26.23 -3.04
N ALA A 286 1.81 -26.30 -3.12
CA ALA A 286 0.98 -26.87 -2.04
C ALA A 286 1.29 -28.35 -1.76
N ALA A 287 1.71 -29.10 -2.79
CA ALA A 287 2.10 -30.50 -2.66
C ALA A 287 3.43 -30.68 -1.92
N GLU A 288 4.37 -29.77 -2.11
CA GLU A 288 5.69 -29.79 -1.47
C GLU A 288 5.63 -29.28 -0.02
N LEU A 289 4.82 -28.24 0.23
CA LEU A 289 4.79 -27.51 1.50
C LEU A 289 3.36 -27.42 2.11
N PRO A 290 2.68 -28.56 2.36
CA PRO A 290 1.28 -28.56 2.78
C PRO A 290 1.03 -27.83 4.11
N GLU A 291 1.97 -27.92 5.05
CA GLU A 291 1.89 -27.22 6.35
C GLU A 291 1.99 -25.70 6.19
N THR A 292 2.88 -25.22 5.31
CA THR A 292 3.03 -23.80 5.00
C THR A 292 1.76 -23.24 4.39
N TYR A 293 1.17 -23.96 3.43
CA TYR A 293 -0.10 -23.56 2.82
C TYR A 293 -1.24 -23.56 3.83
N ARG A 294 -1.37 -24.59 4.69
CA ARG A 294 -2.41 -24.62 5.72
C ARG A 294 -2.30 -23.45 6.70
N GLY A 295 -1.07 -23.04 7.03
CA GLY A 295 -0.84 -21.86 7.85
C GLY A 295 -1.16 -20.56 7.12
N ALA A 296 -0.79 -20.45 5.84
CA ALA A 296 -0.89 -19.23 5.04
C ALA A 296 -2.30 -18.95 4.48
N ASP A 297 -3.02 -19.99 4.08
CA ASP A 297 -4.28 -19.87 3.35
C ASP A 297 -5.46 -19.52 4.27
N PRO A 298 -6.13 -18.37 4.09
CA PRO A 298 -7.32 -18.02 4.85
C PRO A 298 -8.42 -19.08 4.75
N LEU A 299 -8.64 -19.68 3.57
CA LEU A 299 -9.69 -20.69 3.37
C LEU A 299 -9.42 -21.96 4.19
N ALA A 300 -8.15 -22.38 4.28
CA ALA A 300 -7.74 -23.56 5.03
C ALA A 300 -7.83 -23.36 6.56
N ARG A 301 -8.07 -22.14 7.02
CA ARG A 301 -8.08 -21.75 8.43
C ARG A 301 -9.45 -21.40 8.97
N LEU A 302 -10.49 -21.52 8.16
CA LEU A 302 -11.86 -21.28 8.60
C LEU A 302 -12.28 -22.28 9.70
N PRO A 303 -13.09 -21.86 10.68
CA PRO A 303 -13.52 -20.46 10.92
C PRO A 303 -12.39 -19.59 11.50
N LEU A 304 -12.36 -18.30 11.14
CA LEU A 304 -11.39 -17.35 11.70
C LEU A 304 -11.80 -16.81 13.08
N GLY A 305 -13.10 -16.83 13.40
CA GLY A 305 -13.63 -16.39 14.70
C GLY A 305 -13.62 -14.87 14.91
N VAL A 306 -13.45 -14.09 13.84
CA VAL A 306 -13.43 -12.62 13.85
C VAL A 306 -14.39 -12.07 12.78
N PRO A 307 -14.94 -10.86 12.97
CA PRO A 307 -15.76 -10.22 11.93
C PRO A 307 -14.95 -9.96 10.67
N GLN A 308 -15.54 -10.27 9.51
CA GLN A 308 -14.89 -10.16 8.22
C GLN A 308 -15.72 -9.32 7.24
N LEU A 309 -15.02 -8.49 6.46
CA LEU A 309 -15.55 -7.81 5.28
C LEU A 309 -14.72 -8.23 4.06
N VAL A 310 -15.32 -9.03 3.18
CA VAL A 310 -14.72 -9.47 1.92
C VAL A 310 -15.30 -8.61 0.81
N VAL A 311 -14.46 -7.81 0.16
CA VAL A 311 -14.84 -6.83 -0.86
C VAL A 311 -14.28 -7.27 -2.21
N GLN A 312 -15.12 -7.29 -3.24
CA GLN A 312 -14.74 -7.73 -4.57
C GLN A 312 -15.39 -6.86 -5.66
N GLY A 313 -14.59 -6.37 -6.59
CA GLY A 313 -15.08 -5.70 -7.80
C GLY A 313 -15.67 -6.72 -8.79
N ARG A 314 -16.81 -6.40 -9.42
CA ARG A 314 -17.45 -7.26 -10.43
C ARG A 314 -16.70 -7.31 -11.76
N ASP A 315 -15.85 -6.32 -12.01
CA ASP A 315 -15.07 -6.18 -13.24
C ASP A 315 -13.59 -6.57 -13.03
N ASP A 316 -13.28 -7.19 -11.89
CA ASP A 316 -11.97 -7.76 -11.58
C ASP A 316 -11.74 -9.09 -12.33
N ASP A 317 -10.54 -9.65 -12.19
CA ASP A 317 -10.16 -10.95 -12.72
C ASP A 317 -11.12 -12.05 -12.22
N LEU A 318 -11.61 -12.88 -13.14
CA LEU A 318 -12.60 -13.92 -12.85
C LEU A 318 -12.08 -14.98 -11.88
N ASP A 319 -10.77 -15.26 -11.88
CA ASP A 319 -10.18 -16.17 -10.90
C ASP A 319 -10.26 -15.59 -9.50
N LEU A 320 -9.93 -14.30 -9.32
CA LEU A 320 -10.05 -13.63 -8.02
C LEU A 320 -11.50 -13.53 -7.54
N ILE A 321 -12.45 -13.26 -8.44
CA ILE A 321 -13.88 -13.28 -8.14
C ILE A 321 -14.31 -14.66 -7.63
N ASP A 322 -13.86 -15.74 -8.28
CA ASP A 322 -14.14 -17.11 -7.84
C ASP A 322 -13.58 -17.38 -6.44
N LEU A 323 -12.32 -17.03 -6.17
CA LEU A 323 -11.69 -17.24 -4.86
C LEU A 323 -12.44 -16.50 -3.75
N ASN A 324 -12.81 -15.23 -3.95
CA ASN A 324 -13.50 -14.42 -2.94
C ASN A 324 -14.93 -14.93 -2.68
N ARG A 325 -15.67 -15.29 -3.74
CA ARG A 325 -17.01 -15.87 -3.60
C ARG A 325 -16.98 -17.24 -2.91
N ARG A 326 -16.01 -18.09 -3.23
CA ARG A 326 -15.78 -19.40 -2.60
C ARG A 326 -15.47 -19.24 -1.12
N TYR A 327 -14.52 -18.37 -0.79
CA TYR A 327 -14.17 -18.04 0.59
C TYR A 327 -15.38 -17.55 1.40
N ALA A 328 -16.11 -16.55 0.89
CA ALA A 328 -17.26 -15.98 1.59
C ALA A 328 -18.39 -17.00 1.85
N ARG A 329 -18.60 -17.97 0.94
CA ARG A 329 -19.54 -19.09 1.17
C ARG A 329 -19.03 -20.04 2.24
N ALA A 330 -17.77 -20.44 2.15
CA ALA A 330 -17.16 -21.37 3.11
C ALA A 330 -17.11 -20.79 4.53
N ALA A 331 -16.74 -19.52 4.66
CA ALA A 331 -16.65 -18.86 5.97
C ALA A 331 -18.01 -18.79 6.68
N ARG A 332 -19.08 -18.44 5.93
CA ARG A 332 -20.45 -18.48 6.46
C ARG A 332 -20.88 -19.89 6.87
N ALA A 333 -20.56 -20.89 6.06
CA ALA A 333 -20.88 -22.28 6.38
C ALA A 333 -20.12 -22.79 7.62
N ALA A 334 -18.91 -22.26 7.86
CA ALA A 334 -18.11 -22.53 9.07
C ALA A 334 -18.57 -21.73 10.30
N GLY A 335 -19.50 -20.79 10.15
CA GLY A 335 -20.08 -20.00 11.25
C GLY A 335 -19.43 -18.63 11.49
N ASP A 336 -18.54 -18.15 10.61
CA ASP A 336 -17.95 -16.82 10.73
C ASP A 336 -18.96 -15.69 10.43
N GLU A 337 -18.81 -14.56 11.12
CA GLU A 337 -19.49 -13.31 10.80
C GLU A 337 -18.85 -12.68 9.54
N VAL A 338 -19.38 -12.98 8.35
CA VAL A 338 -18.82 -12.50 7.06
C VAL A 338 -19.81 -11.69 6.23
N THR A 339 -19.46 -10.42 5.99
CA THR A 339 -20.07 -9.58 4.97
C THR A 339 -19.30 -9.73 3.66
N HIS A 340 -20.00 -10.05 2.57
CA HIS A 340 -19.42 -10.10 1.22
C HIS A 340 -20.01 -8.95 0.41
N LEU A 341 -19.19 -7.95 0.09
CA LEU A 341 -19.57 -6.76 -0.65
C LEU A 341 -19.05 -6.87 -2.08
N GLU A 342 -19.97 -7.07 -3.02
CA GLU A 342 -19.65 -7.21 -4.44
C GLU A 342 -20.37 -6.13 -5.27
N GLN A 343 -19.62 -5.21 -5.88
CA GLN A 343 -20.12 -4.02 -6.58
C GLN A 343 -19.34 -3.75 -7.88
N PRO A 344 -19.82 -2.87 -8.80
CA PRO A 344 -19.04 -2.47 -9.98
C PRO A 344 -17.64 -1.96 -9.61
N GLY A 345 -16.67 -2.21 -10.47
CA GLY A 345 -15.28 -1.81 -10.25
C GLY A 345 -14.30 -2.94 -10.58
N ASP A 346 -13.10 -2.55 -10.99
CA ASP A 346 -11.98 -3.44 -11.27
C ASP A 346 -11.16 -3.74 -10.00
N HIS A 347 -10.02 -4.41 -10.19
CA HIS A 347 -9.07 -4.76 -9.13
C HIS A 347 -8.56 -3.58 -8.28
N PHE A 348 -8.53 -2.38 -8.87
CA PHE A 348 -7.98 -1.18 -8.25
C PHE A 348 -9.08 -0.24 -7.75
N ALA A 349 -10.31 -0.37 -8.23
CA ALA A 349 -11.46 0.39 -7.74
C ALA A 349 -11.67 0.18 -6.23
N VAL A 350 -11.41 -1.02 -5.70
CA VAL A 350 -11.50 -1.30 -4.24
C VAL A 350 -10.46 -0.54 -3.40
N ILE A 351 -9.44 0.07 -4.03
CA ILE A 351 -8.45 0.95 -3.39
C ILE A 351 -8.44 2.36 -3.99
N ASP A 352 -9.53 2.77 -4.64
CA ASP A 352 -9.71 4.13 -5.12
C ASP A 352 -10.71 4.88 -4.24
N PRO A 353 -10.28 5.90 -3.46
CA PRO A 353 -11.19 6.73 -2.67
C PRO A 353 -12.33 7.38 -3.44
N GLY A 354 -12.23 7.53 -4.76
CA GLY A 354 -13.29 8.09 -5.61
C GLY A 354 -14.30 7.06 -6.12
N SER A 355 -14.11 5.77 -5.84
CA SER A 355 -15.00 4.72 -6.33
C SER A 355 -16.20 4.47 -5.40
N GLU A 356 -17.32 4.07 -5.98
CA GLU A 356 -18.51 3.70 -5.21
C GLU A 356 -18.27 2.48 -4.31
N ILE A 357 -17.52 1.48 -4.81
CA ILE A 357 -17.20 0.26 -4.05
C ILE A 357 -16.32 0.55 -2.84
N TRP A 358 -15.37 1.49 -2.94
CA TRP A 358 -14.60 1.92 -1.78
C TRP A 358 -15.49 2.72 -0.81
N HIS A 359 -16.34 3.62 -1.28
CA HIS A 359 -17.26 4.36 -0.41
C HIS A 359 -18.18 3.44 0.41
N ALA A 360 -18.72 2.39 -0.22
CA ALA A 360 -19.54 1.39 0.46
C ALA A 360 -18.70 0.61 1.50
N THR A 361 -17.48 0.22 1.13
CA THR A 361 -16.50 -0.44 2.02
C THR A 361 -16.16 0.41 3.23
N ALA A 362 -15.76 1.68 3.04
CA ALA A 362 -15.41 2.60 4.10
C ALA A 362 -16.60 2.91 5.03
N THR A 363 -17.81 2.94 4.49
CA THR A 363 -19.04 3.04 5.29
C THR A 363 -19.22 1.82 6.18
N ALA A 364 -19.09 0.60 5.64
CA ALA A 364 -19.19 -0.63 6.43
C ALA A 364 -18.14 -0.69 7.56
N ILE A 365 -16.89 -0.29 7.27
CA ILE A 365 -15.82 -0.19 8.27
C ILE A 365 -16.18 0.82 9.37
N THR A 366 -16.65 2.01 8.98
CA THR A 366 -17.02 3.09 9.91
C THR A 366 -18.19 2.67 10.80
N SER A 367 -19.26 2.10 10.23
CA SER A 367 -20.41 1.65 11.01
C SER A 367 -20.07 0.58 12.05
N ARG A 368 -19.04 -0.25 11.79
CA ARG A 368 -18.59 -1.27 12.74
C ARG A 368 -17.72 -0.69 13.86
N LEU A 369 -16.78 0.20 13.51
CA LEU A 369 -15.75 0.67 14.45
C LEU A 369 -16.07 2.02 15.11
N VAL A 370 -17.02 2.77 14.58
CA VAL A 370 -17.52 4.01 15.16
C VAL A 370 -19.03 3.87 15.31
N PRO A 371 -19.52 2.95 16.16
CA PRO A 371 -20.96 2.87 16.40
C PRO A 371 -21.43 4.20 16.97
N ASP A 372 -22.55 4.71 16.44
CA ASP A 372 -23.18 5.95 16.89
C ASP A 372 -23.19 5.98 18.43
N GLN A 373 -22.67 7.07 19.00
CA GLN A 373 -22.92 7.40 20.40
C GLN A 373 -24.41 7.71 20.53
N ARG A 374 -25.23 6.67 20.68
CA ARG A 374 -26.64 6.79 21.04
C ARG A 374 -26.81 6.90 22.54
#